data_AF-A0A101HAS4-F1
#
_entry.id   AF-A0A101HAS4-F1
#
_cell.length_a   1.000
_cell.length_b   1.000
_cell.length_c   1.000
_cell.angle_alpha   90.00
_cell.angle_beta   90.00
_cell.angle_gamma   90.00
#
_symmetry.space_group_name_H-M   'P 1'
#
loop_
_entity.id
_entity.type
_entity.pdbx_description
1 polymer ?
#
loop_
_entity_poly.entity_id
_entity_poly.type
_entity_poly.pdbx_seq_one_letter_code
_entity_poly.pdbx_strand_id
1 'polypeptide(L)' 'MAARVVQKEGQKYNPSNFLLMHAMGPNVAGVIGSAVAAGVLLMFFS' A
#
# COMPACT_ATOMS: atom_id res chain seq x y z
N MET A 1 7.47 -3.65 4.78
CA MET A 1 7.00 -2.30 4.38
C MET A 1 6.89 -2.24 2.86
N ALA A 2 5.66 -2.17 2.31
CA ALA A 2 5.40 -2.37 0.87
C ALA A 2 5.98 -1.25 -0.02
N ALA A 3 5.79 0.02 0.33
CA ALA A 3 6.29 1.14 -0.48
C ALA A 3 7.83 1.14 -0.67
N ARG A 4 8.59 0.64 0.32
CA ARG A 4 10.05 0.48 0.22
C ARG A 4 10.46 -0.65 -0.73
N VAL A 5 9.66 -1.72 -0.82
CA VAL A 5 9.90 -2.80 -1.80
C VAL A 5 9.65 -2.26 -3.21
N VAL A 6 8.57 -1.50 -3.41
CA VAL A 6 8.29 -0.84 -4.70
C VAL A 6 9.43 0.10 -5.11
N GLN A 7 9.97 0.91 -4.19
CA GLN A 7 11.15 1.73 -4.45
C GLN A 7 12.37 0.90 -4.89
N LYS A 8 12.67 -0.18 -4.17
CA LYS A 8 13.83 -1.05 -4.45
C LYS A 8 13.70 -1.75 -5.81
N GLU A 9 12.52 -2.27 -6.13
CA GLU A 9 12.27 -2.93 -7.42
C GLU A 9 12.28 -1.91 -8.56
N GLY A 10 11.65 -0.74 -8.41
CA GLY A 10 11.68 0.31 -9.41
C GLY A 10 13.08 0.80 -9.76
N GLN A 11 13.96 0.90 -8.75
CA GLN A 11 15.36 1.29 -8.98
C GLN A 11 16.20 0.24 -9.72
N LYS A 12 15.80 -1.04 -9.75
CA LYS A 12 16.48 -2.05 -10.59
C LYS A 12 16.25 -1.81 -12.07
N TYR A 13 15.09 -1.27 -12.45
CA TYR A 13 14.73 -1.00 -13.84
C TYR A 13 15.08 0.43 -14.26
N ASN A 14 14.94 1.40 -13.36
CA ASN A 14 15.33 2.78 -13.59
C ASN A 14 15.86 3.41 -12.28
N PRO A 15 17.18 3.59 -12.13
CA PRO A 15 17.78 4.10 -10.90
C PRO A 15 17.39 5.56 -10.59
N SER A 16 16.97 6.34 -11.59
CA SER A 16 16.48 7.72 -11.42
C SER A 16 15.01 7.80 -11.04
N ASN A 17 14.29 6.67 -10.94
CA ASN A 17 12.88 6.66 -10.58
C ASN A 17 12.69 6.53 -9.06
N PHE A 18 12.03 7.52 -8.45
CA PHE A 18 11.78 7.60 -7.01
C PHE A 18 10.29 7.44 -6.73
N LEU A 19 9.88 6.19 -6.56
CA LEU A 19 8.50 5.78 -6.35
C LEU A 19 8.05 5.84 -4.89
N LEU A 20 8.97 5.95 -3.91
CA LEU A 20 8.64 5.85 -2.50
C LEU A 20 7.57 6.86 -2.07
N MET A 21 7.71 8.14 -2.42
CA MET A 21 6.74 9.17 -2.04
C MET A 21 5.37 8.97 -2.69
N HIS A 22 5.35 8.47 -3.93
CA HIS A 22 4.10 8.16 -4.63
C HIS A 22 3.42 6.89 -4.07
N ALA A 23 4.21 5.85 -3.79
CA ALA A 23 3.75 4.55 -3.31
C ALA A 23 3.27 4.57 -1.84
N MET A 24 3.59 5.61 -1.06
CA MET A 24 3.04 5.76 0.29
C MET A 24 1.52 5.96 0.28
N GLY A 25 0.96 6.64 -0.73
CA GLY A 25 -0.49 6.85 -0.85
C GLY A 25 -1.27 5.53 -0.87
N PRO A 26 -1.01 4.63 -1.84
CA PRO A 26 -1.61 3.30 -1.88
C PRO A 26 -1.32 2.46 -0.63
N ASN A 27 -0.12 2.58 -0.03
CA ASN A 27 0.23 1.88 1.20
C ASN A 27 -0.68 2.27 2.38
N VAL A 28 -1.02 3.57 2.53
CA VAL A 28 -1.96 4.05 3.56
C VAL A 28 -3.39 3.68 3.21
N ALA A 29 -3.78 3.79 1.94
CA ALA A 29 -5.11 3.41 1.46
C ALA A 29 -5.42 1.93 1.75
N GLY A 30 -4.43 1.03 1.60
CA GLY A 30 -4.60 -0.39 1.92
C GLY A 30 -4.88 -0.66 3.40
N VAL A 31 -4.28 0.11 4.32
CA VAL A 31 -4.55 -0.01 5.76
C VAL A 31 -5.99 0.42 6.07
N ILE A 32 -6.42 1.56 5.52
CA ILE A 32 -7.79 2.05 5.69
C ILE A 32 -8.79 1.05 5.08
N GLY A 33 -8.54 0.57 3.86
CA GLY A 33 -9.38 -0.41 3.18
C GLY A 33 -9.52 -1.70 3.98
N SER A 34 -8.44 -2.17 4.63
CA SER A 34 -8.48 -3.36 5.48
C SER A 34 -9.38 -3.16 6.70
N ALA A 35 -9.35 -1.99 7.33
CA ALA A 35 -10.22 -1.66 8.45
C ALA A 35 -11.69 -1.58 8.03
N VAL A 36 -11.98 -0.98 6.87
CA VAL A 36 -13.33 -0.93 6.29
C VAL A 36 -13.84 -2.33 5.98
N ALA A 37 -13.04 -3.16 5.31
CA ALA A 37 -13.40 -4.54 5.00
C ALA A 37 -13.69 -5.36 6.27
N ALA A 38 -12.86 -5.21 7.31
CA ALA A 38 -13.10 -5.85 8.61
C ALA A 38 -14.41 -5.39 9.24
N GLY A 39 -14.72 -4.07 9.21
CA GLY A 39 -15.97 -3.54 9.73
C GLY A 39 -17.21 -4.06 9.00
N VAL A 40 -17.13 -4.17 7.67
CA VAL A 40 -18.19 -4.74 6.84
C VAL A 40 -18.40 -6.22 7.14
N LEU A 41 -17.31 -7.00 7.26
CA LEU A 41 -17.40 -8.43 7.59
C LEU A 41 -18.01 -8.63 8.98
N LEU A 42 -17.60 -7.84 9.98
CA LEU A 42 -18.22 -7.89 11.30
C LEU A 42 -19.71 -7.59 11.22
N MET A 43 -20.12 -6.52 10.53
CA MET A 43 -21.54 -6.18 10.36
C MET A 43 -22.38 -7.31 9.74
N PHE A 44 -21.81 -8.08 8.81
CA PHE A 44 -22.53 -9.18 8.15
C PHE A 44 -22.60 -10.47 9.00
N PHE A 45 -21.66 -10.67 9.92
CA PHE A 45 -21.53 -11.91 10.68
C PHE A 45 -21.76 -11.77 12.20
N SER A 46 -21.96 -10.56 12.71
CA SER A 46 -22.26 -10.26 14.12
C SER A 46 -23.75 -10.25 14.43
#